data_AF-A0A1F4FTT9-F1
#
_entry.id   AF-A0A1F4FTT9-F1
#
_cell.length_a   1.000
_cell.length_b   1.000
_cell.length_c   1.000
_cell.angle_alpha   90.00
_cell.angle_beta   90.00
_cell.angle_gamma   90.00
#
_symmetry.space_group_name_H-M   'P 1'
#
loop_
_entity.id
_entity.type
_entity.pdbx_description
1 polymer ?
#
loop_
_entity_poly.entity_id
_entity_poly.type
_entity_poly.pdbx_seq_one_letter_code
_entity_poly.pdbx_strand_id
1 'polypeptide(L)' 'MSQSRYDLVIEKDVEIPMRDGARLRADVYRPKSRARFPVIANLSACRKDKLRVPPPYPEEVPNSLRRFV' A
#
# COMPACT_ATOMS: atom_id res chain seq x y z
N MET A 1 -1.99 20.65 -16.38
CA MET A 1 -1.51 19.56 -15.52
C MET A 1 -0.33 20.08 -14.71
N SER A 2 -0.31 19.89 -13.39
CA SER A 2 0.81 20.30 -12.53
C SER A 2 2.02 19.40 -12.80
N GLN A 3 3.18 19.97 -13.07
CA GLN A 3 4.42 19.21 -13.22
C GLN A 3 5.09 19.02 -11.86
N SER A 4 5.67 17.83 -11.64
CA SER A 4 6.51 17.57 -10.47
C SER A 4 7.73 18.49 -10.50
N ARG A 5 7.99 19.22 -9.40
CA ARG A 5 9.19 20.07 -9.25
C ARG A 5 10.45 19.29 -8.84
N TYR A 6 10.32 18.00 -8.53
CA TYR A 6 11.43 17.20 -8.01
C TYR A 6 11.54 15.86 -8.72
N ASP A 7 12.77 15.41 -8.93
CA ASP A 7 13.05 14.01 -9.26
C ASP A 7 12.73 13.12 -8.06
N LEU A 8 12.37 11.86 -8.33
CA LEU A 8 12.01 10.87 -7.32
C LEU A 8 13.15 9.88 -7.08
N VAL A 9 13.43 9.57 -5.82
CA VAL A 9 14.26 8.44 -5.40
C VAL A 9 13.34 7.36 -4.84
N ILE A 10 13.56 6.12 -5.28
CA ILE A 10 12.82 4.94 -4.81
C ILE A 10 13.83 4.00 -4.16
N GLU A 11 13.67 3.77 -2.86
CA GLU A 11 14.45 2.81 -2.10
C GLU A 11 13.54 1.61 -1.82
N LYS A 12 13.87 0.44 -2.36
CA LYS A 12 13.05 -0.77 -2.25
C LYS A 12 13.49 -1.62 -1.06
N ASP A 13 12.55 -2.36 -0.48
CA ASP A 13 12.81 -3.39 0.54
C ASP A 13 13.60 -2.92 1.78
N VAL A 14 13.44 -1.66 2.16
CA VAL A 14 14.07 -1.10 3.36
C VAL A 14 13.59 -1.88 4.57
N GLU A 15 14.54 -2.39 5.35
CA GLU A 15 14.28 -3.11 6.60
C GLU A 15 13.96 -2.11 7.72
N ILE A 16 12.83 -2.31 8.40
CA ILE A 16 12.45 -1.50 9.56
C ILE A 16 12.35 -2.42 10.78
N PRO A 17 13.32 -2.37 11.71
CA PRO A 17 13.29 -3.18 12.92
C PRO A 17 12.24 -2.65 13.90
N MET A 18 11.41 -3.54 14.42
CA MET A 18 10.40 -3.25 15.42
C MET A 18 10.88 -3.64 16.83
N ARG A 19 10.22 -3.08 17.86
CA ARG A 19 10.56 -3.32 19.28
C ARG A 19 10.50 -4.79 19.69
N ASP A 20 9.63 -5.56 19.05
CA ASP A 20 9.41 -7.00 19.28
C ASP A 20 10.41 -7.90 18.53
N GLY A 21 11.34 -7.32 17.78
CA GLY A 21 12.31 -8.05 16.97
C GLY A 21 11.82 -8.40 15.57
N ALA A 22 10.57 -8.09 15.20
CA ALA A 22 10.09 -8.26 13.84
C ALA A 22 10.81 -7.30 12.87
N ARG A 23 10.93 -7.70 11.59
CA ARG A 23 11.53 -6.91 10.51
C ARG A 23 10.50 -6.64 9.43
N LEU A 24 10.00 -5.41 9.37
CA LEU A 24 9.09 -4.99 8.31
C LEU A 24 9.89 -4.61 7.05
N ARG A 25 9.26 -4.74 5.89
CA ARG A 25 9.81 -4.31 4.60
C ARG A 25 8.99 -3.17 4.03
N ALA A 26 9.66 -2.10 3.60
CA ALA A 26 9.02 -0.97 2.98
C ALA A 26 9.85 -0.39 1.84
N ASP A 27 9.20 -0.11 0.72
CA ASP A 27 9.67 0.93 -0.18
C ASP A 27 9.47 2.35 0.35
N VAL A 28 10.46 3.21 0.13
CA VAL A 28 10.41 4.65 0.41
C VAL A 28 10.49 5.42 -0.90
N TYR A 29 9.48 6.26 -1.16
CA TYR A 29 9.43 7.16 -2.31
C TYR A 29 9.65 8.58 -1.77
N ARG A 30 10.73 9.24 -2.19
CA ARG A 30 11.05 10.60 -1.68
C ARG A 30 11.62 11.51 -2.77
N PRO A 31 11.44 12.83 -2.66
CA PRO A 31 12.11 13.78 -3.53
C PRO A 31 13.63 13.64 -3.44
N LYS A 32 14.34 13.83 -4.57
CA LYS A 32 15.80 13.95 -4.64
C LYS A 32 16.23 15.33 -4.13
N SER A 33 16.02 15.57 -2.84
CA SER A 33 16.31 16.85 -2.16
C SER A 33 16.77 16.60 -0.72
N ARG A 34 17.44 17.59 -0.13
CA ARG A 34 17.82 17.61 1.30
C ARG A 34 16.77 18.30 2.18
N ALA A 35 15.71 18.87 1.60
CA ALA A 35 14.63 19.50 2.34
C ALA A 35 13.79 18.48 3.12
N ARG A 36 13.02 18.95 4.10
CA ARG A 36 12.08 18.12 4.86
C ARG A 36 10.69 18.16 4.21
N PHE A 37 10.02 17.01 4.18
CA PHE A 37 8.69 16.85 3.60
C PHE A 37 7.81 16.09 4.59
N PRO A 38 6.50 16.38 4.65
CA PRO A 38 5.55 15.50 5.33
C PRO A 38 5.53 14.13 4.65
N VAL A 39 5.31 13.08 5.44
CA VAL A 39 5.30 11.70 4.95
C VAL A 39 3.87 11.18 4.91
N ILE A 40 3.50 10.56 3.79
CA ILE A 40 2.28 9.75 3.69
C ILE A 40 2.71 8.30 3.87
N ALA A 41 2.16 7.64 4.90
CA ALA A 41 2.45 6.25 5.19
C ALA A 41 1.22 5.38 4.93
N ASN A 42 1.45 4.22 4.33
CA ASN A 42 0.44 3.17 4.19
C ASN A 42 1.00 1.89 4.81
N LEU A 43 0.25 1.30 5.74
CA LEU A 43 0.57 0.03 6.38
C LEU A 43 -0.53 -0.97 6.04
N SER A 44 -0.18 -2.02 5.31
CA SER A 44 -1.12 -3.05 4.91
C SER A 44 -0.54 -4.43 5.15
N ALA A 45 -1.36 -5.33 5.70
CA ALA A 45 -1.02 -6.74 5.81
C ALA A 45 -0.97 -7.44 4.43
N CYS A 46 -1.71 -6.92 3.45
CA CYS A 46 -1.66 -7.39 2.07
C CYS A 46 -0.44 -6.80 1.35
N ARG A 47 0.29 -7.70 0.68
CA ARG A 47 1.56 -7.51 -0.03
C ARG A 47 1.67 -6.14 -0.69
N LYS A 48 2.66 -5.35 -0.25
CA LYS A 48 2.96 -4.01 -0.73
C LYS A 48 3.08 -3.91 -2.27
N ASP A 49 3.51 -4.99 -2.91
CA ASP A 49 3.80 -5.04 -4.35
C ASP A 49 2.62 -5.46 -5.23
N LYS A 50 1.46 -5.80 -4.63
CA LYS A 50 0.29 -6.26 -5.37
C LYS A 50 -0.81 -5.20 -5.32
N LEU A 51 -1.21 -4.71 -6.49
CA LEU A 51 -2.50 -4.05 -6.65
C LEU A 51 -3.59 -5.04 -6.23
N ARG A 52 -4.51 -4.60 -5.36
CA ARG A 52 -5.71 -5.38 -5.04
C ARG A 52 -6.60 -5.39 -6.28
N VAL A 53 -6.52 -6.47 -7.05
CA VAL A 53 -7.40 -6.69 -8.20
C VAL A 53 -8.66 -7.39 -7.69
N PRO A 54 -9.86 -6.79 -7.84
CA PRO A 54 -11.10 -7.51 -7.57
C PRO A 54 -11.24 -8.69 -8.55
N PRO A 55 -11.88 -9.81 -8.16
CA PRO A 55 -12.19 -10.87 -9.09
C PRO A 55 -13.04 -10.32 -10.26
N PRO A 56 -12.91 -10.88 -11.47
CA PRO A 56 -13.56 -10.38 -12.69
C PRO A 56 -15.10 -10.46 -12.66
N TYR A 57 -15.67 -11.21 -11.71
CA TYR A 57 -17.11 -11.29 -11.49
C TYR A 57 -17.42 -11.00 -10.01
N PRO A 58 -18.34 -10.06 -9.70
CA PRO A 58 -19.04 -10.08 -8.44
C PRO A 58 -20.00 -11.26 -8.49
N GLU A 59 -19.64 -12.37 -7.86
CA GLU A 59 -20.55 -13.50 -7.62
C GLU A 59 -21.58 -13.08 -6.55
N GLU A 60 -22.37 -12.03 -6.80
CA GLU A 60 -23.62 -11.83 -6.08
C GLU A 60 -24.62 -12.85 -6.62
N VAL A 61 -24.45 -14.10 -6.21
CA VAL A 61 -25.53 -15.08 -6.32
C VAL A 61 -26.67 -14.51 -5.45
N PRO A 62 -27.88 -14.28 -5.99
CA PRO A 62 -29.00 -13.81 -5.19
C PRO A 62 -29.19 -14.80 -4.04
N ASN A 63 -29.06 -14.31 -2.80
CA ASN A 63 -29.16 -15.14 -1.61
C ASN A 63 -30.58 -15.74 -1.55
N SER A 64 -30.72 -17.00 -1.99
CA SER A 64 -32.01 -17.71 -2.09
C SER A 64 -32.55 -18.16 -0.73
N LEU A 65 -31.84 -17.86 0.36
CA LEU A 65 -32.22 -18.22 1.74
C LEU A 65 -32.84 -17.07 2.55
N ARG A 66 -33.70 -16.25 1.92
CA ARG A 66 -34.70 -15.43 2.64
C ARG A 66 -36.11 -16.02 2.54
N ARG A 67 -36.24 -17.33 2.75
CA ARG A 67 -37.51 -17.95 3.16
C ARG A 67 -37.25 -18.73 4.44
N PHE A 68 -38.12 -18.53 5.41
CA PHE A 68 -38.16 -19.16 6.73
C PHE A 68 -37.22 -18.56 7.79
N VAL A 69 -37.59 -17.39 8.31
CA VAL A 69 -37.96 -17.23 9.74
C VAL A 69 -39.08 -16.20 9.82
#